data_AF-A0A961S3T9-F1
#
_entry.id   AF-A0A961S3T9-F1
#
_cell.length_a   1.000
_cell.length_b   1.000
_cell.length_c   1.000
_cell.angle_alpha   90.00
_cell.angle_beta   90.00
_cell.angle_gamma   90.00
#
_symmetry.space_group_name_H-M   'P 1'
#
loop_
_entity.id
_entity.type
_entity.pdbx_description
1 polymer ?
#
loop_
_entity_poly.entity_id
_entity_poly.type
_entity_poly.pdbx_seq_one_letter_code
_entity_poly.pdbx_strand_id
1 'polypeptide(L)'
;MRGFGHVDTWVFDLDNTLYPASCRLFDQIDVKMGEFVSRLLNVEYTEAKRRQKEMFYKYGTTLRGLMTEHGITPDDFLDYVHDIDHSPVPPNTALDEALHALPGRKLIFTNGTV
;
A
#
# COMPACT_ATOMS: atom_id res chain seq x y z
N MET A 1 -7.16 33.32 5.73
CA MET A 1 -6.46 32.06 5.39
C MET A 1 -5.02 32.39 5.04
N ARG A 2 -4.03 31.68 5.60
CA ARG A 2 -2.66 31.75 5.07
C ARG A 2 -2.65 30.98 3.75
N GLY A 3 -2.28 31.63 2.65
CA GLY A 3 -2.12 30.96 1.36
C GLY A 3 -0.86 30.09 1.34
N PHE A 4 -0.90 28.99 0.59
CA PHE A 4 0.25 28.08 0.41
C PHE A 4 1.25 28.57 -0.66
N GLY A 5 1.27 29.87 -0.97
CA GLY A 5 2.08 30.42 -2.07
C GLY A 5 3.60 30.33 -1.90
N HIS A 6 4.08 29.99 -0.70
CA HIS A 6 5.51 29.72 -0.43
C HIS A 6 5.87 28.23 -0.54
N VAL A 7 4.87 27.35 -0.68
CA VAL A 7 5.09 25.90 -0.79
C VAL A 7 5.46 25.60 -2.23
N ASP A 8 6.63 25.00 -2.42
CA ASP A 8 7.16 24.62 -3.74
C ASP A 8 7.17 23.10 -3.97
N THR A 9 6.86 22.31 -2.94
CA THR A 9 6.91 20.85 -2.97
C THR A 9 5.77 20.26 -2.16
N TRP A 10 5.07 19.31 -2.77
CA TRP A 10 3.95 18.57 -2.20
C TRP A 10 4.28 17.09 -2.17
N VAL A 11 4.02 16.45 -1.03
CA VAL A 11 4.18 15.02 -0.85
C VAL A 11 2.80 14.41 -0.67
N PHE A 12 2.46 13.44 -1.49
CA PHE A 12 1.20 12.71 -1.45
C PHE A 12 1.46 11.25 -1.12
N ASP A 13 0.73 10.74 -0.16
CA ASP A 13 0.47 9.31 -0.09
C ASP A 13 -0.35 8.88 -1.33
N LEU A 14 -0.23 7.61 -1.72
CA LEU A 14 -0.91 7.06 -2.91
C LEU A 14 -2.16 6.29 -2.50
N ASP A 15 -1.96 5.25 -1.72
CA ASP A 15 -2.93 4.20 -1.47
C ASP A 15 -4.09 4.69 -0.59
N ASN A 16 -5.33 4.54 -1.07
CA ASN A 16 -6.52 5.11 -0.41
C ASN A 16 -6.48 6.64 -0.21
N THR A 17 -5.54 7.33 -0.86
CA THR A 17 -5.38 8.80 -0.83
C THR A 17 -5.66 9.40 -2.20
N LEU A 18 -4.93 8.99 -3.25
CA LEU A 18 -5.13 9.48 -4.62
C LEU A 18 -6.13 8.62 -5.42
N TYR A 19 -6.61 7.54 -4.83
CA TYR A 19 -7.78 6.81 -5.28
C TYR A 19 -8.62 6.41 -4.05
N PRO A 20 -9.94 6.25 -4.18
CA PRO A 20 -10.78 5.98 -3.03
C PRO A 20 -10.69 4.50 -2.62
N ALA A 21 -10.77 4.24 -1.31
CA ALA A 21 -10.84 2.88 -0.76
C ALA A 21 -12.05 2.07 -1.28
N SER A 22 -13.08 2.74 -1.81
CA SER A 22 -14.24 2.10 -2.43
C SER A 22 -13.91 1.31 -3.70
N CYS A 23 -12.73 1.51 -4.30
CA CYS A 23 -12.22 0.68 -5.40
C CYS A 23 -11.77 -0.71 -4.95
N ARG A 24 -11.66 -0.94 -3.62
CA ARG A 24 -11.40 -2.26 -3.01
C ARG A 24 -10.15 -2.98 -3.53
N LEU A 25 -9.11 -2.25 -3.97
CA LEU A 25 -7.83 -2.85 -4.36
C LEU A 25 -7.23 -3.69 -3.23
N PHE A 26 -7.35 -3.21 -1.98
CA PHE A 26 -6.81 -3.89 -0.81
C PHE A 26 -7.42 -5.26 -0.53
N ASP A 27 -8.60 -5.59 -1.08
CA ASP A 27 -9.17 -6.93 -0.94
C ASP A 27 -8.32 -7.97 -1.68
N GLN A 28 -7.78 -7.61 -2.85
CA GLN A 28 -6.87 -8.47 -3.60
C GLN A 28 -5.53 -8.61 -2.88
N ILE A 29 -5.01 -7.50 -2.36
CA ILE A 29 -3.77 -7.48 -1.58
C ILE A 29 -3.92 -8.34 -0.31
N ASP A 30 -5.05 -8.28 0.39
CA ASP A 30 -5.30 -9.06 1.61
C ASP A 30 -5.29 -10.58 1.37
N VAL A 31 -5.81 -11.02 0.22
CA VAL A 31 -5.75 -12.42 -0.23
C VAL A 31 -4.30 -12.81 -0.50
N LYS A 32 -3.59 -12.02 -1.32
CA LYS A 32 -2.19 -12.29 -1.67
C LYS A 32 -1.25 -12.27 -0.46
N MET A 33 -1.45 -11.38 0.50
CA MET A 33 -0.71 -11.40 1.76
C MET A 33 -0.93 -12.72 2.52
N GLY A 34 -2.17 -13.21 2.59
CA GLY A 34 -2.48 -14.48 3.24
C GLY A 34 -1.83 -15.67 2.55
N GLU A 35 -1.85 -15.71 1.21
CA GLU A 35 -1.18 -16.73 0.40
C GLU A 35 0.34 -16.70 0.58
N PHE A 36 0.94 -15.51 0.56
CA PHE A 36 2.38 -15.34 0.76
C PHE A 36 2.80 -15.88 2.12
N VAL A 37 2.11 -15.48 3.20
CA VAL A 37 2.41 -15.93 4.56
C VAL A 37 2.18 -17.44 4.69
N SER A 38 1.12 -17.98 4.08
CA SER A 38 0.84 -19.42 4.08
C SER A 38 1.98 -20.21 3.43
N ARG A 39 2.45 -19.80 2.26
CA ARG A 39 3.58 -20.44 1.57
C ARG A 39 4.90 -20.29 2.34
N LEU A 40 5.19 -19.09 2.83
CA LEU A 40 6.43 -18.81 3.56
C LEU A 40 6.54 -19.64 4.84
N LEU A 41 5.45 -19.73 5.61
CA LEU A 41 5.43 -20.43 6.89
C LEU A 41 5.06 -21.91 6.77
N ASN A 42 4.66 -22.36 5.58
CA ASN A 42 4.15 -23.70 5.32
C ASN A 42 2.99 -24.08 6.26
N VAL A 43 1.98 -23.20 6.34
CA VAL A 43 0.78 -23.38 7.18
C VAL A 43 -0.49 -23.14 6.36
N GLU A 44 -1.60 -23.69 6.85
CA GLU A 44 -2.93 -23.44 6.28
C GLU A 44 -3.27 -21.94 6.25
N TYR A 45 -4.07 -21.52 5.26
CA TYR A 45 -4.42 -20.11 5.04
C TYR A 45 -5.02 -19.43 6.28
N THR A 46 -5.87 -20.13 7.03
CA THR A 46 -6.49 -19.59 8.26
C THR A 46 -5.45 -19.28 9.34
N GLU A 47 -4.46 -20.15 9.51
CA GLU A 47 -3.33 -19.92 10.41
C GLU A 47 -2.44 -18.79 9.88
N ALA A 48 -2.19 -18.74 8.57
CA ALA A 48 -1.44 -17.66 7.95
C ALA A 48 -2.08 -16.28 8.22
N LYS A 49 -3.41 -16.15 8.09
CA LYS A 49 -4.14 -14.91 8.43
C LYS A 49 -4.04 -14.56 9.91
N ARG A 50 -4.01 -15.56 10.80
CA ARG A 50 -3.79 -15.35 12.23
C ARG A 50 -2.39 -14.78 12.48
N ARG A 51 -1.35 -15.42 11.95
CA ARG A 51 0.06 -14.98 12.05
C ARG A 51 0.28 -13.61 11.42
N GLN A 52 -0.35 -13.34 10.27
CA GLN A 52 -0.35 -12.02 9.61
C GLN A 52 -0.83 -10.93 10.57
N LYS A 53 -1.97 -11.13 11.24
CA LYS A 53 -2.53 -10.18 12.22
C LYS A 53 -1.64 -10.02 13.44
N GLU A 54 -1.08 -11.11 13.97
CA GLU A 54 -0.13 -11.04 15.09
C GLU A 54 1.10 -10.19 14.75
N MET A 55 1.69 -10.42 13.59
CA MET A 55 2.81 -9.61 13.11
C MET A 55 2.41 -8.14 12.93
N PHE A 56 1.24 -7.88 12.36
CA PHE A 56 0.73 -6.52 12.23
C PHE A 56 0.62 -5.80 13.58
N TYR A 57 0.01 -6.43 14.59
CA TYR A 57 -0.13 -5.82 15.92
C TYR A 57 1.20 -5.67 16.64
N LYS A 58 2.13 -6.62 16.47
CA LYS A 58 3.43 -6.64 17.16
C LYS A 58 4.44 -5.67 16.54
N TYR A 59 4.42 -5.50 15.21
CA TYR A 59 5.45 -4.75 14.48
C TYR A 59 4.93 -3.51 13.75
N GLY A 60 3.62 -3.28 13.71
CA GLY A 60 2.98 -2.19 12.98
C GLY A 60 2.67 -2.52 11.52
N THR A 61 3.41 -3.45 10.90
CA THR A 61 3.09 -4.01 9.57
C THR A 61 3.42 -5.50 9.53
N THR A 62 2.69 -6.26 8.71
CA THR A 62 3.02 -7.67 8.45
C THR A 62 4.41 -7.79 7.84
N LEU A 63 4.74 -6.94 6.85
CA LEU A 63 6.04 -6.95 6.19
C LEU A 63 7.19 -6.79 7.19
N ARG A 64 7.11 -5.82 8.12
CA ARG A 64 8.16 -5.64 9.13
C ARG A 64 8.29 -6.87 10.04
N GLY A 65 7.18 -7.51 10.39
CA GLY A 65 7.21 -8.77 11.15
C GLY A 65 7.88 -9.90 10.38
N LEU A 66 7.55 -10.05 9.10
CA LEU A 66 8.18 -11.04 8.23
C LEU A 66 9.68 -10.81 8.07
N MET A 67 10.12 -9.56 7.87
CA MET A 67 11.54 -9.22 7.79
C MET A 67 12.26 -9.52 9.12
N THR A 68 11.62 -9.19 10.25
CA THR A 68 12.24 -9.34 11.59
C THR A 68 12.32 -10.80 12.04
N GLU A 69 11.26 -11.58 11.82
CA GLU A 69 11.15 -12.95 12.33
C GLU A 69 11.61 -14.01 11.32
N HIS A 70 11.51 -13.72 10.03
CA HIS A 70 11.75 -14.69 8.95
C HIS A 70 12.82 -14.26 7.94
N GLY A 71 13.40 -13.06 8.10
CA GLY A 71 14.55 -12.62 7.30
C GLY A 71 14.25 -12.41 5.81
N ILE A 72 13.00 -12.21 5.43
CA ILE A 72 12.64 -11.94 4.04
C ILE A 72 13.10 -10.54 3.62
N THR A 73 13.35 -10.36 2.33
CA THR A 73 13.51 -9.04 1.71
C THR A 73 12.13 -8.43 1.43
N PRO A 74 12.00 -7.10 1.41
CA PRO A 74 10.74 -6.44 1.10
C PRO A 74 10.30 -6.65 -0.35
N ASP A 75 11.25 -6.70 -1.29
CA ASP A 75 10.98 -6.72 -2.73
C ASP A 75 10.09 -7.91 -3.13
N ASP A 76 10.48 -9.16 -2.79
CA ASP A 76 9.71 -10.36 -3.12
C ASP A 76 8.28 -10.34 -2.54
N PHE A 77 8.12 -9.75 -1.35
CA PHE A 77 6.82 -9.61 -0.72
C PHE A 77 5.98 -8.57 -1.43
N LEU A 78 6.53 -7.37 -1.66
CA LEU A 78 5.84 -6.24 -2.25
C LEU A 78 5.44 -6.55 -3.69
N ASP A 79 6.34 -7.12 -4.49
CA ASP A 79 6.07 -7.52 -5.88
C ASP A 79 4.91 -8.53 -5.94
N TYR A 80 4.90 -9.53 -5.04
CA TYR A 80 3.83 -10.52 -5.04
C TYR A 80 2.47 -9.94 -4.65
N VAL A 81 2.42 -9.11 -3.60
CA VAL A 81 1.15 -8.58 -3.07
C VAL A 81 0.61 -7.41 -3.86
N HIS A 82 1.46 -6.70 -4.62
CA HIS A 82 1.06 -5.60 -5.51
C HIS A 82 0.80 -6.04 -6.96
N ASP A 83 1.08 -7.29 -7.33
CA ASP A 83 0.63 -7.89 -8.58
C ASP A 83 -0.90 -8.13 -8.55
N ILE A 84 -1.70 -7.07 -8.74
CA ILE A 84 -3.16 -7.06 -8.66
C ILE A 84 -3.80 -6.42 -9.89
N ASP A 85 -5.09 -6.66 -10.09
CA ASP A 85 -5.85 -5.95 -11.11
C ASP A 85 -6.17 -4.52 -10.65
N HIS A 86 -5.64 -3.54 -11.39
CA HIS A 86 -5.82 -2.12 -11.16
C HIS A 86 -7.01 -1.53 -11.94
N SER A 87 -7.67 -2.31 -12.80
CA SER A 87 -8.86 -1.89 -13.56
C SER A 87 -10.01 -1.31 -12.71
N PRO A 88 -10.17 -1.66 -11.41
CA PRO A 88 -11.20 -1.06 -10.54
C PRO A 88 -10.96 0.41 -10.16
N VAL A 89 -9.79 1.00 -10.49
CA VAL A 89 -9.49 2.41 -10.22
C VAL A 89 -10.06 3.30 -11.33
N PRO A 90 -11.13 4.08 -11.08
CA PRO A 90 -11.68 4.95 -12.09
C PRO A 90 -10.81 6.19 -12.27
N PRO A 91 -10.78 6.78 -13.48
CA PRO A 91 -10.26 8.13 -13.66
C PRO A 91 -10.99 9.13 -12.76
N ASN A 92 -10.26 10.09 -12.19
CA ASN A 92 -10.84 11.15 -11.36
C ASN A 92 -10.38 12.53 -11.85
N THR A 93 -11.13 13.11 -12.77
CA THR A 93 -10.83 14.42 -13.38
C THR A 93 -10.79 15.55 -12.35
N ALA A 94 -11.66 15.53 -11.33
CA ALA A 94 -11.67 16.57 -10.31
C ALA A 94 -10.39 16.54 -9.45
N LEU A 95 -9.89 15.35 -9.12
CA LEU A 95 -8.61 15.20 -8.43
C LEU A 95 -7.46 15.65 -9.33
N ASP A 96 -7.48 15.29 -10.61
CA ASP A 96 -6.46 15.68 -11.58
C ASP A 96 -6.36 17.22 -11.70
N GLU A 97 -7.50 17.90 -11.85
CA GLU A 97 -7.58 19.36 -11.87
C GLU A 97 -7.07 19.99 -10.57
N ALA A 98 -7.46 19.43 -9.41
CA ALA A 98 -7.02 19.92 -8.11
C ALA A 98 -5.50 19.77 -7.92
N LEU A 99 -4.94 18.63 -8.33
CA LEU A 99 -3.49 18.40 -8.30
C LEU A 99 -2.78 19.36 -9.26
N HIS A 100 -3.32 19.62 -10.46
CA HIS A 100 -2.75 20.57 -11.41
C HIS A 100 -2.71 22.01 -10.87
N ALA A 101 -3.72 22.41 -10.11
CA ALA A 101 -3.79 23.74 -9.50
C ALA A 101 -2.74 24.00 -8.41
N LEU A 102 -2.13 22.95 -7.85
CA LEU A 102 -1.07 23.11 -6.85
C LEU A 102 0.24 23.54 -7.52
N PRO A 103 0.90 24.62 -7.03
CA PRO A 103 2.17 25.09 -7.57
C PRO A 103 3.31 24.16 -7.17
N GLY A 104 4.39 24.15 -7.95
CA GLY A 104 5.60 23.43 -7.58
C GLY A 104 5.55 21.91 -7.83
N ARG A 105 6.51 21.20 -7.25
CA ARG A 105 6.76 19.78 -7.48
C ARG A 105 5.78 18.92 -6.69
N LYS A 106 5.31 17.83 -7.30
CA LYS A 106 4.44 16.83 -6.66
C LYS A 106 5.19 15.52 -6.60
N LEU A 107 5.24 14.92 -5.42
CA LEU A 107 5.95 13.69 -5.13
C LEU A 107 4.96 12.67 -4.58
N ILE A 108 5.04 11.43 -5.08
CA ILE A 108 4.39 10.31 -4.43
C ILE A 108 5.35 9.73 -3.39
N PHE A 109 4.85 9.54 -2.17
CA PHE A 109 5.54 8.85 -1.10
C PHE A 109 4.64 7.72 -0.60
N THR A 110 4.89 6.52 -1.10
CA THR A 110 4.12 5.30 -0.82
C THR A 110 5.04 4.19 -0.31
N ASN A 111 4.44 3.20 0.35
CA ASN A 111 5.09 1.93 0.68
C ASN A 111 5.10 0.94 -0.50
N GLY A 112 4.41 1.24 -1.61
CA GLY A 112 4.41 0.41 -2.82
C GLY A 112 5.74 0.46 -3.58
N THR A 113 5.99 -0.57 -4.40
CA THR A 113 7.17 -0.68 -5.28
C THR A 113 6.83 -0.27 -6.72
N VAL A 114 7.86 -0.16 -7.58
CA VAL A 114 7.77 0.24 -9.00
C VAL A 114 7.97 -0.93 -9.94
#